data_AF-A0A9E5TWE5-F1
#
_entry.id   AF-A0A9E5TWE5-F1
#
_cell.length_a   1.000
_cell.length_b   1.000
_cell.length_c   1.000
_cell.angle_alpha   90.00
_cell.angle_beta   90.00
_cell.angle_gamma   90.00
#
_symmetry.space_group_name_H-M   'P 1'
#
loop_
_entity.id
_entity.type
_entity.pdbx_description
1 polymer ?
#
loop_
_entity_poly.entity_id
_entity_poly.type
_entity_poly.pdbx_seq_one_letter_code
_entity_poly.pdbx_strand_id
1 'polypeptide(L)'
;MAVEHFDTALAAAPNLVAARIMKADQRGHIVFELVSGLRAESWDGELEAALGDLREEYRLAIQASPPGNQKSILELESAIFSDDWSDMRLKIKRALEPGGCPMMNWAVDFVVYVGQGEYIIPKLREILRCDPLNFIGVYGLTGALLVDGDPLAAIEHSRAAIDSGADFIFTEEMNFFAHLAAGNLNVPEVQGSGSSANLFLFDRQLPRQLLLGNTGKARQMAEEFRAGPLANDWSSMVIAAMLGDRERANRHAARIDARPGGPIVLINGSNVCACGAPFDLSATPRLRARIEESGLDWPPPTAIHYPAKDW
;
A
#
# COMPACT_ATOMS: atom_id res chain seq x y z
N MET A 1 -16.08 -16.78 -6.79
CA MET A 1 -15.28 -18.01 -6.82
C MET A 1 -14.39 -18.18 -5.58
N ALA A 2 -13.51 -17.25 -5.19
CA ALA A 2 -12.68 -17.44 -3.98
C ALA A 2 -13.45 -17.44 -2.63
N VAL A 3 -14.47 -16.57 -2.48
CA VAL A 3 -15.27 -16.45 -1.25
C VAL A 3 -15.99 -17.73 -0.87
N GLU A 4 -16.56 -18.42 -1.85
CA GLU A 4 -17.33 -19.65 -1.65
C GLU A 4 -16.47 -20.75 -1.01
N HIS A 5 -15.17 -20.79 -1.34
CA HIS A 5 -14.23 -21.72 -0.70
C HIS A 5 -13.96 -21.35 0.76
N PHE A 6 -13.83 -20.07 1.08
CA PHE A 6 -13.68 -19.63 2.48
C PHE A 6 -14.95 -19.87 3.29
N ASP A 7 -16.13 -19.63 2.71
CA ASP A 7 -17.40 -19.92 3.38
C ASP A 7 -17.59 -21.42 3.62
N THR A 8 -17.21 -22.26 2.65
CA THR A 8 -17.20 -23.72 2.81
C THR A 8 -16.26 -24.13 3.95
N ALA A 9 -15.05 -23.57 4.00
CA ALA A 9 -14.09 -23.85 5.06
C ALA A 9 -14.60 -23.40 6.44
N LEU A 10 -15.24 -22.24 6.52
CA LEU A 10 -15.80 -21.69 7.75
C LEU A 10 -17.07 -22.41 8.23
N ALA A 11 -17.85 -23.01 7.32
CA ALA A 11 -18.94 -23.89 7.69
C ALA A 11 -18.43 -25.16 8.41
N ALA A 12 -17.28 -25.69 7.97
CA ALA A 12 -16.64 -26.85 8.61
C ALA A 12 -15.84 -26.48 9.87
N ALA A 13 -15.18 -25.31 9.87
CA ALA A 13 -14.33 -24.82 10.95
C ALA A 13 -14.56 -23.31 11.18
N PRO A 14 -15.59 -22.92 11.98
CA PRO A 14 -15.98 -21.52 12.15
C PRO A 14 -14.90 -20.60 12.71
N ASN A 15 -13.95 -21.17 13.45
CA ASN A 15 -12.84 -20.48 14.10
C ASN A 15 -11.54 -20.52 13.28
N LEU A 16 -11.59 -20.92 12.00
CA LEU A 16 -10.42 -20.92 11.13
C LEU A 16 -9.97 -19.49 10.79
N VAL A 17 -9.05 -18.95 11.59
CA VAL A 17 -8.56 -17.57 11.50
C VAL A 17 -8.06 -17.22 10.09
N ALA A 18 -7.31 -18.10 9.44
CA ALA A 18 -6.77 -17.86 8.10
C ALA A 18 -7.88 -17.57 7.06
N ALA A 19 -9.01 -18.29 7.10
CA ALA A 19 -10.12 -18.04 6.18
C ALA A 19 -10.79 -16.69 6.45
N ARG A 20 -10.89 -16.28 7.72
CA ARG A 20 -11.39 -14.95 8.10
C ARG A 20 -10.50 -13.83 7.58
N ILE A 21 -9.18 -13.99 7.73
CA ILE A 21 -8.17 -13.06 7.21
C ILE A 21 -8.31 -12.88 5.69
N MET A 22 -8.44 -13.97 4.94
CA MET A 22 -8.57 -13.90 3.47
C MET A 22 -9.91 -13.29 3.02
N LYS A 23 -10.99 -13.48 3.79
CA LYS A 23 -12.26 -12.77 3.52
C LYS A 23 -12.14 -11.27 3.80
N ALA A 24 -11.52 -10.90 4.93
CA ALA A 24 -11.25 -9.49 5.26
C ALA A 24 -10.39 -8.82 4.18
N ASP A 25 -9.36 -9.52 3.70
CA ASP A 25 -8.48 -9.06 2.63
C ASP A 25 -9.24 -8.74 1.33
N GLN A 26 -10.06 -9.69 0.90
CA GLN A 26 -10.87 -9.50 -0.29
C GLN A 26 -11.85 -8.32 -0.16
N ARG A 27 -12.44 -8.13 1.02
CA ARG A 27 -13.27 -6.94 1.29
C ARG A 27 -12.42 -5.67 1.30
N GLY A 28 -11.19 -5.73 1.80
CA GLY A 28 -10.23 -4.62 1.78
C GLY A 28 -9.93 -4.18 0.35
N HIS A 29 -9.77 -5.13 -0.58
CA HIS A 29 -9.61 -4.82 -2.00
C HIS A 29 -10.85 -4.15 -2.61
N ILE A 30 -12.06 -4.59 -2.27
CA ILE A 30 -13.30 -3.92 -2.70
C ILE A 30 -13.34 -2.48 -2.18
N VAL A 31 -13.03 -2.28 -0.90
CA VAL A 31 -12.94 -0.94 -0.29
C VAL A 31 -11.90 -0.10 -1.03
N PHE A 32 -10.71 -0.62 -1.27
CA PHE A 32 -9.66 0.08 -2.00
C PHE A 32 -10.12 0.48 -3.40
N GLU A 33 -10.73 -0.43 -4.17
CA GLU A 33 -11.22 -0.15 -5.53
C GLU A 33 -12.21 1.02 -5.57
N LEU A 34 -13.20 1.01 -4.66
CA LEU A 34 -14.24 2.02 -4.58
C LEU A 34 -13.67 3.36 -4.08
N VAL A 35 -12.84 3.32 -3.04
CA VAL A 35 -12.27 4.53 -2.41
C VAL A 35 -11.22 5.19 -3.29
N SER A 36 -10.43 4.41 -4.03
CA SER A 36 -9.46 4.90 -5.02
C SER A 36 -10.11 5.41 -6.31
N GLY A 37 -11.40 5.12 -6.51
CA GLY A 37 -12.15 5.48 -7.72
C GLY A 37 -11.78 4.62 -8.94
N LEU A 38 -11.29 3.39 -8.71
CA LEU A 38 -11.00 2.43 -9.78
C LEU A 38 -12.27 1.93 -10.47
N ARG A 39 -13.37 1.90 -9.71
CA ARG A 39 -14.71 1.66 -10.23
C ARG A 39 -15.72 2.39 -9.37
N ALA A 40 -16.90 2.60 -9.95
CA ALA A 40 -18.06 3.01 -9.18
C ALA A 40 -18.62 1.84 -8.37
N GLU A 41 -19.48 2.17 -7.41
CA GLU A 41 -20.35 1.17 -6.79
C GLU A 41 -21.24 0.51 -7.85
N SER A 42 -21.41 -0.79 -7.71
CA SER A 42 -22.34 -1.56 -8.55
C SER A 42 -23.79 -1.39 -8.10
N TRP A 43 -23.98 -0.94 -6.85
CA TRP A 43 -25.26 -0.68 -6.21
C TRP A 43 -25.07 0.28 -5.03
N ASP A 44 -26.08 1.08 -4.71
CA ASP A 44 -25.98 2.13 -3.68
C ASP A 44 -25.66 1.56 -2.29
N GLY A 45 -24.50 1.95 -1.74
CA GLY A 45 -24.05 1.52 -0.41
C GLY A 45 -23.14 0.29 -0.42
N GLU A 46 -22.58 -0.08 -1.59
CA GLU A 46 -21.61 -1.16 -1.71
C GLU A 46 -20.38 -0.94 -0.81
N LEU A 47 -19.87 0.29 -0.74
CA LEU A 47 -18.71 0.64 0.07
C LEU A 47 -18.97 0.43 1.56
N GLU A 48 -20.10 0.94 2.06
CA GLU A 48 -20.50 0.80 3.46
C GLU A 48 -20.67 -0.68 3.83
N ALA A 49 -21.27 -1.49 2.96
CA ALA A 49 -21.41 -2.92 3.18
C ALA A 49 -20.07 -3.65 3.16
N ALA A 50 -19.17 -3.33 2.21
CA ALA A 50 -17.84 -3.91 2.15
C ALA A 50 -17.00 -3.59 3.39
N LEU A 51 -17.09 -2.36 3.90
CA LEU A 51 -16.46 -1.96 5.16
C LEU A 51 -17.07 -2.68 6.37
N GLY A 52 -18.41 -2.83 6.39
CA GLY A 52 -19.11 -3.58 7.43
C GLY A 52 -18.65 -5.03 7.49
N ASP A 53 -18.65 -5.71 6.34
CA ASP A 53 -18.17 -7.09 6.19
C ASP A 53 -16.70 -7.23 6.59
N LEU A 54 -15.82 -6.32 6.14
CA LEU A 54 -14.40 -6.32 6.51
C LEU A 54 -14.22 -6.25 8.03
N ARG A 55 -14.91 -5.30 8.68
CA ARG A 55 -14.80 -5.08 10.12
C ARG A 55 -15.34 -6.29 10.90
N GLU A 56 -16.39 -6.93 10.40
CA GLU A 56 -16.94 -8.14 10.98
C GLU A 56 -15.97 -9.33 10.87
N GLU A 57 -15.35 -9.54 9.70
CA GLU A 57 -14.37 -10.62 9.53
C GLU A 57 -13.14 -10.43 10.43
N TYR A 58 -12.65 -9.19 10.60
CA TYR A 58 -11.59 -8.90 11.58
C TYR A 58 -12.06 -9.14 13.02
N ARG A 59 -13.26 -8.70 13.40
CA ARG A 59 -13.82 -8.95 14.74
C ARG A 59 -13.87 -10.45 15.05
N LEU A 60 -14.35 -11.26 14.10
CA LEU A 60 -14.42 -12.71 14.23
C LEU A 60 -13.03 -13.34 14.30
N ALA A 61 -12.09 -12.89 13.47
CA ALA A 61 -10.69 -13.37 13.48
C ALA A 61 -10.00 -13.09 14.83
N ILE A 62 -10.19 -11.89 15.39
CA ILE A 62 -9.63 -11.48 16.69
C ILE A 62 -10.22 -12.33 17.83
N GLN A 63 -11.52 -12.64 17.78
CA GLN A 63 -12.18 -13.49 18.77
C GLN A 63 -11.70 -14.94 18.73
N ALA A 64 -11.47 -15.47 17.52
CA ALA A 64 -10.97 -16.82 17.32
C ALA A 64 -9.45 -16.97 17.62
N SER A 65 -8.72 -15.85 17.69
CA SER A 65 -7.27 -15.86 17.90
C SER A 65 -6.88 -15.84 19.39
N PRO A 66 -5.95 -16.71 19.84
CA PRO A 66 -5.39 -16.62 21.19
C PRO A 66 -4.55 -15.33 21.34
N PRO A 67 -4.28 -14.88 22.57
CA PRO A 67 -3.33 -13.80 22.81
C PRO A 67 -1.97 -14.09 22.17
N GLY A 68 -1.40 -13.09 21.49
CA GLY A 68 -0.10 -13.22 20.83
C GLY A 68 0.02 -12.35 19.59
N ASN A 69 1.05 -12.64 18.79
CA ASN A 69 1.44 -11.83 17.64
C ASN A 69 0.33 -11.74 16.58
N GLN A 70 -0.26 -12.88 16.16
CA GLN A 70 -1.34 -12.89 15.16
C GLN A 70 -2.53 -12.02 15.59
N LYS A 71 -2.96 -12.12 16.85
CA LYS A 71 -4.07 -11.31 17.37
C LYS A 71 -3.74 -9.82 17.35
N SER A 72 -2.51 -9.45 17.72
CA SER A 72 -2.06 -8.06 17.73
C SER A 72 -2.01 -7.47 16.30
N ILE A 73 -1.62 -8.28 15.31
CA ILE A 73 -1.69 -7.90 13.88
C ILE A 73 -3.14 -7.67 13.46
N LEU A 74 -4.06 -8.57 13.81
CA LEU A 74 -5.47 -8.42 13.46
C LEU A 74 -6.09 -7.17 14.13
N GLU A 75 -5.70 -6.85 15.36
CA GLU A 75 -6.12 -5.62 16.04
C GLU A 75 -5.57 -4.36 15.35
N LEU A 76 -4.34 -4.40 14.83
CA LEU A 76 -3.78 -3.32 14.01
C LEU A 76 -4.53 -3.19 12.68
N GLU A 77 -4.72 -4.29 11.94
CA GLU A 77 -5.41 -4.27 10.65
C GLU A 77 -6.89 -3.87 10.78
N SER A 78 -7.55 -4.28 11.86
CA SER A 78 -8.90 -3.81 12.15
C SER A 78 -8.92 -2.29 12.40
N ALA A 79 -7.89 -1.74 13.04
CA ALA A 79 -7.83 -0.32 13.38
C ALA A 79 -7.60 0.57 12.15
N ILE A 80 -6.75 0.16 11.20
CA ILE A 80 -6.46 0.95 9.99
C ILE A 80 -7.68 1.15 9.08
N PHE A 81 -8.65 0.23 9.10
CA PHE A 81 -9.94 0.36 8.39
C PHE A 81 -11.05 0.98 9.25
N SER A 82 -10.73 1.42 10.46
CA SER A 82 -11.68 2.06 11.36
C SER A 82 -11.52 3.58 11.36
N ASP A 83 -12.49 4.26 11.97
CA ASP A 83 -12.42 5.69 12.26
C ASP A 83 -11.83 5.97 13.65
N ASP A 84 -11.06 5.03 14.21
CA ASP A 84 -10.37 5.14 15.50
C ASP A 84 -8.92 4.63 15.35
N TRP A 85 -7.99 5.57 15.22
CA TRP A 85 -6.55 5.31 15.20
C TRP A 85 -5.89 5.60 16.55
N SER A 86 -6.67 5.66 17.63
CA SER A 86 -6.12 5.80 18.97
C SER A 86 -5.11 4.69 19.26
N ASP A 87 -4.02 5.05 19.93
CA ASP A 87 -2.93 4.14 20.31
C ASP A 87 -2.24 3.43 19.14
N MET A 88 -2.29 3.96 17.90
CA MET A 88 -1.73 3.29 16.72
C MET A 88 -0.24 2.94 16.89
N ARG A 89 0.58 3.86 17.46
CA ARG A 89 2.00 3.57 17.77
C ARG A 89 2.16 2.32 18.65
N LEU A 90 1.29 2.15 19.65
CA LEU A 90 1.30 0.99 20.54
C LEU A 90 0.81 -0.27 19.82
N LYS A 91 -0.23 -0.17 18.98
CA LYS A 91 -0.74 -1.29 18.16
C LYS A 91 0.34 -1.78 17.19
N ILE A 92 1.02 -0.87 16.49
CA ILE A 92 2.15 -1.19 15.60
C ILE A 92 3.23 -1.92 16.38
N LYS A 93 3.70 -1.35 17.50
CA LYS A 93 4.75 -1.96 18.30
C LYS A 93 4.41 -3.40 18.72
N ARG A 94 3.19 -3.64 19.21
CA ARG A 94 2.72 -4.98 19.63
C ARG A 94 2.58 -5.95 18.46
N ALA A 95 1.99 -5.50 17.35
CA ALA A 95 1.82 -6.31 16.15
C ALA A 95 3.17 -6.77 15.56
N LEU A 96 4.20 -5.92 15.66
CA LEU A 96 5.52 -6.18 15.09
C LEU A 96 6.52 -6.81 16.07
N GLU A 97 6.10 -7.16 17.29
CA GLU A 97 6.95 -7.92 18.22
C GLU A 97 7.41 -9.23 17.55
N PRO A 98 8.71 -9.58 17.58
CA PRO A 98 9.19 -10.83 16.97
C PRO A 98 8.48 -12.06 17.53
N GLY A 99 8.19 -13.03 16.67
CA GLY A 99 7.66 -14.33 17.06
C GLY A 99 6.57 -14.87 16.14
N GLY A 100 6.61 -16.19 15.96
CA GLY A 100 5.65 -16.95 15.18
C GLY A 100 5.85 -16.82 13.67
N CYS A 101 4.89 -17.37 12.92
CA CYS A 101 4.76 -17.19 11.48
C CYS A 101 3.38 -16.60 11.19
N PRO A 102 3.14 -15.33 11.61
CA PRO A 102 1.82 -14.73 11.47
C PRO A 102 1.50 -14.47 9.99
N MET A 103 0.21 -14.47 9.68
CA MET A 103 -0.30 -13.87 8.45
C MET A 103 -0.46 -12.36 8.66
N MET A 104 0.08 -11.59 7.72
CA MET A 104 -0.12 -10.15 7.59
C MET A 104 -0.64 -9.87 6.19
N ASN A 105 -1.59 -8.95 6.08
CA ASN A 105 -2.05 -8.38 4.83
C ASN A 105 -1.82 -6.86 4.86
N TRP A 106 -2.85 -6.11 5.19
CA TRP A 106 -2.89 -4.65 5.12
C TRP A 106 -1.96 -3.93 6.12
N ALA A 107 -1.51 -4.62 7.18
CA ALA A 107 -0.54 -4.04 8.09
C ALA A 107 0.80 -3.74 7.41
N VAL A 108 1.20 -4.50 6.38
CA VAL A 108 2.44 -4.22 5.64
C VAL A 108 2.30 -2.92 4.84
N ASP A 109 1.21 -2.77 4.07
CA ASP A 109 0.95 -1.57 3.29
C ASP A 109 0.79 -0.30 4.14
N PHE A 110 0.35 -0.47 5.39
CA PHE A 110 0.27 0.65 6.32
C PHE A 110 1.63 0.97 6.96
N VAL A 111 2.27 -0.01 7.60
CA VAL A 111 3.39 0.26 8.52
C VAL A 111 4.69 0.62 7.80
N VAL A 112 4.94 -0.01 6.64
CA VAL A 112 6.15 0.25 5.84
C VAL A 112 6.33 1.75 5.55
N TYR A 113 5.23 2.49 5.48
CA TYR A 113 5.20 3.84 4.94
C TYR A 113 4.72 4.89 5.93
N VAL A 114 4.66 4.57 7.22
CA VAL A 114 4.48 5.55 8.32
C VAL A 114 5.74 5.69 9.18
N GLY A 115 6.91 5.41 8.59
CA GLY A 115 8.22 5.69 9.19
C GLY A 115 8.62 4.73 10.32
N GLN A 116 8.17 3.47 10.28
CA GLN A 116 8.41 2.48 11.33
C GLN A 116 9.38 1.36 10.90
N GLY A 117 10.40 1.72 10.11
CA GLY A 117 11.42 0.81 9.55
C GLY A 117 12.05 -0.10 10.60
N GLU A 118 12.34 0.46 11.79
CA GLU A 118 12.94 -0.26 12.91
C GLU A 118 12.13 -1.49 13.36
N TYR A 119 10.80 -1.46 13.23
CA TYR A 119 9.92 -2.57 13.62
C TYR A 119 9.57 -3.48 12.44
N ILE A 120 9.27 -2.89 11.27
CA ILE A 120 8.70 -3.65 10.15
C ILE A 120 9.76 -4.48 9.40
N ILE A 121 11.00 -3.99 9.27
CA ILE A 121 12.07 -4.72 8.57
C ILE A 121 12.39 -6.06 9.28
N PRO A 122 12.61 -6.12 10.62
CA PRO A 122 12.79 -7.39 11.31
C PRO A 122 11.59 -8.33 11.17
N LYS A 123 10.36 -7.81 11.22
CA LYS A 123 9.14 -8.61 11.08
C LYS A 123 9.02 -9.22 9.68
N LEU A 124 9.29 -8.45 8.63
CA LEU A 124 9.25 -8.95 7.25
C LEU A 124 10.33 -10.02 6.99
N ARG A 125 11.53 -9.84 7.56
CA ARG A 125 12.57 -10.89 7.54
C ARG A 125 12.15 -12.15 8.28
N GLU A 126 11.38 -12.03 9.36
CA GLU A 126 10.79 -13.18 10.05
C GLU A 126 9.76 -13.90 9.18
N ILE A 127 8.84 -13.17 8.53
CA ILE A 127 7.86 -13.74 7.60
C ILE A 127 8.56 -14.52 6.48
N LEU A 128 9.61 -13.95 5.88
CA LEU A 128 10.38 -14.61 4.82
C LEU A 128 11.20 -15.83 5.30
N ARG A 129 11.55 -15.92 6.59
CA ARG A 129 12.12 -17.14 7.16
C ARG A 129 11.09 -18.26 7.29
N CYS A 130 9.82 -17.90 7.54
CA CYS A 130 8.72 -18.86 7.62
C CYS A 130 8.30 -19.36 6.23
N ASP A 131 8.21 -18.44 5.27
CA ASP A 131 7.82 -18.70 3.89
C ASP A 131 8.64 -17.80 2.94
N PRO A 132 9.73 -18.32 2.34
CA PRO A 132 10.55 -17.55 1.42
C PRO A 132 9.82 -17.12 0.14
N LEU A 133 8.67 -17.74 -0.19
CA LEU A 133 7.84 -17.40 -1.34
C LEU A 133 6.70 -16.44 -0.97
N ASN A 134 6.67 -15.96 0.28
CA ASN A 134 5.63 -15.06 0.74
C ASN A 134 5.74 -13.70 0.02
N PHE A 135 4.84 -13.47 -0.95
CA PHE A 135 4.89 -12.27 -1.77
C PHE A 135 4.75 -10.98 -0.94
N ILE A 136 3.97 -10.99 0.14
CA ILE A 136 3.79 -9.85 1.04
C ILE A 136 5.11 -9.53 1.76
N GLY A 137 5.84 -10.56 2.19
CA GLY A 137 7.17 -10.43 2.75
C GLY A 137 8.18 -9.86 1.75
N VAL A 138 8.17 -10.35 0.50
CA VAL A 138 9.09 -9.89 -0.55
C VAL A 138 8.81 -8.42 -0.91
N TYR A 139 7.55 -8.11 -1.25
CA TYR A 139 7.07 -6.78 -1.57
C TYR A 139 7.31 -5.80 -0.42
N GLY A 140 6.88 -6.16 0.78
CA GLY A 140 6.98 -5.33 1.97
C GLY A 140 8.42 -5.03 2.33
N LEU A 141 9.34 -6.01 2.26
CA LEU A 141 10.75 -5.79 2.61
C LEU A 141 11.45 -4.91 1.58
N THR A 142 11.13 -5.08 0.30
CA THR A 142 11.65 -4.18 -0.76
C THR A 142 11.20 -2.74 -0.51
N GLY A 143 9.90 -2.54 -0.24
CA GLY A 143 9.34 -1.22 0.08
C GLY A 143 9.92 -0.60 1.35
N ALA A 144 10.11 -1.40 2.40
CA ALA A 144 10.69 -0.92 3.66
C ALA A 144 12.14 -0.48 3.52
N LEU A 145 12.97 -1.26 2.84
CA LEU A 145 14.36 -0.89 2.56
C LEU A 145 14.45 0.39 1.70
N LEU A 146 13.56 0.52 0.72
CA LEU A 146 13.46 1.72 -0.11
C LEU A 146 13.16 2.98 0.73
N VAL A 147 12.14 2.92 1.58
CA VAL A 147 11.71 4.05 2.42
C VAL A 147 12.72 4.37 3.53
N ASP A 148 13.41 3.36 4.04
CA ASP A 148 14.49 3.51 5.05
C ASP A 148 15.79 4.09 4.45
N GLY A 149 15.80 4.38 3.14
CA GLY A 149 16.91 5.04 2.47
C GLY A 149 18.01 4.09 1.99
N ASP A 150 17.73 2.80 1.86
CA ASP A 150 18.64 1.78 1.34
C ASP A 150 18.12 1.17 0.02
N PRO A 151 18.08 1.94 -1.08
CA PRO A 151 17.60 1.45 -2.37
C PRO A 151 18.49 0.35 -2.95
N LEU A 152 19.77 0.26 -2.55
CA LEU A 152 20.67 -0.81 -3.01
C LEU A 152 20.32 -2.15 -2.37
N ALA A 153 20.05 -2.18 -1.06
CA ALA A 153 19.55 -3.39 -0.40
C ALA A 153 18.16 -3.79 -0.94
N ALA A 154 17.30 -2.82 -1.27
CA ALA A 154 16.01 -3.09 -1.91
C ALA A 154 16.19 -3.76 -3.29
N ILE A 155 17.13 -3.30 -4.11
CA ILE A 155 17.48 -3.92 -5.40
C ILE A 155 18.01 -5.35 -5.20
N GLU A 156 18.95 -5.54 -4.28
CA GLU A 156 19.54 -6.87 -4.01
C GLU A 156 18.47 -7.88 -3.57
N HIS A 157 17.63 -7.48 -2.61
CA HIS A 157 16.56 -8.33 -2.08
C HIS A 157 15.51 -8.67 -3.15
N SER A 158 14.99 -7.68 -3.86
CA SER A 158 13.98 -7.92 -4.90
C SER A 158 14.52 -8.77 -6.04
N ARG A 159 15.77 -8.57 -6.46
CA ARG A 159 16.40 -9.41 -7.49
C ARG A 159 16.61 -10.85 -7.01
N ALA A 160 17.04 -11.05 -5.76
CA ALA A 160 17.17 -12.40 -5.20
C ALA A 160 15.81 -13.13 -5.15
N ALA A 161 14.72 -12.40 -4.87
CA ALA A 161 13.38 -12.96 -4.92
C ALA A 161 12.98 -13.34 -6.36
N ILE A 162 13.24 -12.48 -7.34
CA ILE A 162 12.99 -12.76 -8.76
C ILE A 162 13.78 -13.98 -9.24
N ASP A 163 15.09 -14.02 -8.96
CA ASP A 163 15.98 -15.11 -9.36
C ASP A 163 15.61 -16.46 -8.73
N SER A 164 14.89 -16.44 -7.59
CA SER A 164 14.45 -17.65 -6.88
C SER A 164 13.02 -18.10 -7.21
N GLY A 165 12.31 -17.38 -8.09
CA GLY A 165 10.92 -17.68 -8.45
C GLY A 165 9.90 -17.30 -7.37
N ALA A 166 10.30 -16.41 -6.43
CA ALA A 166 9.40 -15.72 -5.53
C ALA A 166 8.88 -14.41 -6.15
N ASP A 167 8.93 -14.30 -7.49
CA ASP A 167 8.45 -13.14 -8.22
C ASP A 167 6.92 -13.10 -8.21
N PHE A 168 6.43 -11.97 -7.70
CA PHE A 168 5.07 -11.52 -7.92
C PHE A 168 5.12 -10.23 -8.71
N ILE A 169 4.02 -9.86 -9.36
CA ILE A 169 3.96 -8.68 -10.24
C ILE A 169 4.40 -7.38 -9.53
N PHE A 170 4.23 -7.30 -8.22
CA PHE A 170 4.68 -6.15 -7.43
C PHE A 170 6.18 -6.17 -7.10
N THR A 171 6.86 -7.30 -7.24
CA THR A 171 8.31 -7.43 -6.98
C THR A 171 9.12 -6.75 -8.08
N GLU A 172 8.76 -6.97 -9.36
CA GLU A 172 9.38 -6.27 -10.49
C GLU A 172 9.15 -4.76 -10.43
N GLU A 173 7.93 -4.35 -10.07
CA GLU A 173 7.59 -2.94 -9.91
C GLU A 173 8.35 -2.29 -8.74
N MET A 174 8.49 -2.97 -7.60
CA MET A 174 9.30 -2.46 -6.50
C MET A 174 10.80 -2.41 -6.84
N ASN A 175 11.31 -3.39 -7.59
CA ASN A 175 12.67 -3.36 -8.11
C ASN A 175 12.89 -2.14 -9.03
N PHE A 176 11.94 -1.86 -9.93
CA PHE A 176 11.95 -0.67 -10.77
C PHE A 176 12.04 0.62 -9.95
N PHE A 177 11.20 0.80 -8.93
CA PHE A 177 11.23 1.98 -8.06
C PHE A 177 12.51 2.09 -7.23
N ALA A 178 13.07 0.96 -6.78
CA ALA A 178 14.36 0.94 -6.10
C ALA A 178 15.51 1.40 -7.02
N HIS A 179 15.50 1.00 -8.29
CA HIS A 179 16.44 1.53 -9.28
C HIS A 179 16.25 3.04 -9.53
N LEU A 180 15.00 3.54 -9.56
CA LEU A 180 14.76 4.98 -9.68
C LEU A 180 15.34 5.75 -8.49
N ALA A 181 15.11 5.28 -7.26
CA ALA A 181 15.66 5.89 -6.05
C ALA A 181 17.19 5.86 -6.00
N ALA A 182 17.81 4.79 -6.52
CA ALA A 182 19.26 4.68 -6.66
C ALA A 182 19.85 5.54 -7.82
N GLY A 183 19.02 6.20 -8.64
CA GLY A 183 19.47 6.95 -9.82
C GLY A 183 19.87 6.07 -11.01
N ASN A 184 19.56 4.78 -10.99
CA ASN A 184 19.92 3.79 -12.00
C ASN A 184 18.95 3.82 -13.20
N LEU A 185 18.86 4.94 -13.92
CA LEU A 185 17.81 5.19 -14.93
C LEU A 185 18.00 4.48 -16.28
N ASN A 186 19.15 3.83 -16.48
CA ASN A 186 19.60 3.29 -17.77
C ASN A 186 19.85 1.78 -17.75
N VAL A 187 19.40 1.08 -16.71
CA VAL A 187 19.48 -0.39 -16.64
C VAL A 187 18.30 -1.05 -17.37
N PRO A 188 18.44 -2.29 -17.89
CA PRO A 188 17.36 -2.98 -18.60
C PRO A 188 16.04 -3.05 -17.84
N GLU A 189 16.11 -3.27 -16.53
CA GLU A 189 14.97 -3.36 -15.59
C GLU A 189 14.11 -2.08 -15.62
N VAL A 190 14.76 -0.93 -15.88
CA VAL A 190 14.13 0.40 -15.93
C VAL A 190 13.75 0.82 -17.35
N GLN A 191 14.47 0.33 -18.37
CA GLN A 191 14.21 0.72 -19.77
C GLN A 191 13.06 -0.06 -20.43
N GLY A 192 12.74 -1.26 -19.92
CA GLY A 192 11.68 -2.11 -20.48
C GLY A 192 10.26 -1.65 -20.18
N SER A 193 9.30 -2.13 -20.99
CA SER A 193 7.86 -1.82 -20.89
C SER A 193 7.15 -2.42 -19.68
N GLY A 194 7.83 -3.21 -18.85
CA GLY A 194 7.26 -3.87 -17.67
C GLY A 194 6.22 -4.95 -18.00
N SER A 195 5.68 -5.55 -16.93
CA SER A 195 4.53 -6.44 -17.02
C SER A 195 3.26 -5.66 -17.41
N SER A 196 2.32 -6.33 -18.08
CA SER A 196 1.05 -5.73 -18.53
C SER A 196 0.10 -5.37 -17.39
N ALA A 197 0.27 -5.95 -16.21
CA ALA A 197 -0.36 -5.49 -14.99
C ALA A 197 0.69 -4.77 -14.13
N ASN A 198 0.32 -3.60 -13.64
CA ASN A 198 1.21 -2.68 -12.94
C ASN A 198 0.55 -2.33 -11.60
N LEU A 199 1.31 -2.41 -10.50
CA LEU A 199 0.94 -1.93 -9.17
C LEU A 199 0.33 -0.52 -9.20
N PHE A 200 0.77 0.31 -10.15
CA PHE A 200 0.50 1.75 -10.17
C PHE A 200 -0.62 2.16 -11.13
N LEU A 201 -1.09 1.24 -11.97
CA LEU A 201 -2.21 1.41 -12.91
C LEU A 201 -2.04 2.55 -13.95
N PHE A 202 -0.88 3.19 -13.99
CA PHE A 202 -0.41 4.08 -15.05
C PHE A 202 0.90 3.56 -15.64
N ASP A 203 1.37 4.11 -16.76
CA ASP A 203 2.62 3.66 -17.36
C ASP A 203 3.82 3.97 -16.45
N ARG A 204 4.51 2.92 -15.97
CA ARG A 204 5.68 3.01 -15.09
C ARG A 204 6.83 3.83 -15.68
N GLN A 205 6.87 4.03 -17.00
CA GLN A 205 7.87 4.90 -17.63
C GLN A 205 7.68 6.38 -17.29
N LEU A 206 6.50 6.80 -16.80
CA LEU A 206 6.20 8.19 -16.44
C LEU A 206 7.19 8.75 -15.39
N PRO A 207 7.37 8.14 -14.20
CA PRO A 207 8.33 8.62 -13.21
C PRO A 207 9.76 8.62 -13.74
N ARG A 208 10.14 7.64 -14.57
CA ARG A 208 11.46 7.64 -15.23
C ARG A 208 11.65 8.85 -16.16
N GLN A 209 10.63 9.19 -16.97
CA GLN A 209 10.72 10.37 -17.85
C GLN A 209 10.93 11.66 -17.05
N LEU A 210 10.30 11.78 -15.87
CA LEU A 210 10.53 12.93 -14.99
C LEU A 210 11.97 13.00 -14.49
N LEU A 211 12.53 11.87 -14.05
CA LEU A 211 13.91 11.81 -13.56
C LEU A 211 14.95 12.05 -14.67
N LEU A 212 14.60 11.79 -15.93
CA LEU A 212 15.40 12.14 -17.11
C LEU A 212 15.27 13.62 -17.54
N GLY A 213 14.41 14.41 -16.88
CA GLY A 213 14.11 15.79 -17.27
C GLY A 213 13.12 15.93 -18.43
N ASN A 214 12.54 14.83 -18.92
CA ASN A 214 11.58 14.80 -20.02
C ASN A 214 10.15 15.17 -19.56
N THR A 215 10.01 16.30 -18.86
CA THR A 215 8.75 16.73 -18.24
C THR A 215 7.60 16.84 -19.23
N GLY A 216 7.86 17.31 -20.46
CA GLY A 216 6.84 17.40 -21.52
C GLY A 216 6.26 16.02 -21.88
N LYS A 217 7.11 15.01 -22.01
CA LYS A 217 6.68 13.63 -22.28
C LYS A 217 5.91 13.03 -21.11
N ALA A 218 6.40 13.23 -19.88
CA ALA A 218 5.70 12.77 -18.68
C ALA A 218 4.30 13.40 -18.55
N ARG A 219 4.15 14.70 -18.88
CA ARG A 219 2.84 15.36 -18.93
C ARG A 219 1.93 14.76 -20.00
N GLN A 220 2.45 14.48 -21.20
CA GLN A 220 1.68 13.80 -22.24
C GLN A 220 1.15 12.44 -21.75
N MET A 221 2.03 11.61 -21.17
CA MET A 221 1.64 10.29 -20.62
C MET A 221 0.58 10.42 -19.52
N ALA A 222 0.67 11.46 -18.69
CA ALA A 222 -0.34 11.75 -17.67
C ALA A 222 -1.71 12.13 -18.27
N GLU A 223 -1.75 12.93 -19.34
CA GLU A 223 -3.01 13.23 -20.02
C GLU A 223 -3.59 12.01 -20.74
N GLU A 224 -2.74 11.18 -21.35
CA GLU A 224 -3.16 9.91 -21.97
C GLU A 224 -3.79 8.97 -20.93
N PHE A 225 -3.16 8.82 -19.76
CA PHE A 225 -3.73 8.06 -18.64
C PHE A 225 -5.11 8.61 -18.23
N ARG A 226 -5.24 9.93 -18.06
CA ARG A 226 -6.50 10.56 -17.62
C ARG A 226 -7.62 10.47 -18.65
N ALA A 227 -7.28 10.40 -19.93
CA ALA A 227 -8.25 10.15 -21.00
C ALA A 227 -8.63 8.66 -21.13
N GLY A 228 -7.87 7.77 -20.49
CA GLY A 228 -8.04 6.33 -20.56
C GLY A 228 -9.08 5.78 -19.58
N PRO A 229 -9.52 4.53 -19.79
CA PRO A 229 -10.55 3.88 -18.96
C PRO A 229 -10.07 3.51 -17.56
N LEU A 230 -8.76 3.53 -17.30
CA LEU A 230 -8.16 3.25 -15.99
C LEU A 230 -7.97 4.50 -15.13
N ALA A 231 -8.38 5.68 -15.63
CA ALA A 231 -8.28 6.92 -14.90
C ALA A 231 -9.07 6.86 -13.59
N ASN A 232 -8.38 7.06 -12.48
CA ASN A 232 -8.94 6.97 -11.13
C ASN A 232 -8.33 8.05 -10.23
N ASP A 233 -8.91 8.28 -9.05
CA ASP A 233 -8.46 9.35 -8.16
C ASP A 233 -7.08 9.07 -7.58
N TRP A 234 -6.80 7.83 -7.21
CA TRP A 234 -5.57 7.44 -6.54
C TRP A 234 -4.33 7.57 -7.45
N SER A 235 -4.33 6.99 -8.64
CA SER A 235 -3.26 7.14 -9.62
C SER A 235 -3.12 8.59 -10.08
N SER A 236 -4.24 9.31 -10.24
CA SER A 236 -4.21 10.72 -10.66
C SER A 236 -3.60 11.64 -9.59
N MET A 237 -3.83 11.34 -8.30
CA MET A 237 -3.18 12.01 -7.18
C MET A 237 -1.66 11.81 -7.23
N VAL A 238 -1.22 10.56 -7.35
CA VAL A 238 0.21 10.20 -7.43
C VAL A 238 0.89 10.88 -8.62
N ILE A 239 0.30 10.78 -9.81
CA ILE A 239 0.84 11.40 -11.03
C ILE A 239 0.92 12.93 -10.88
N ALA A 240 -0.10 13.56 -10.30
CA ALA A 240 -0.10 14.99 -10.05
C ALA A 240 1.03 15.40 -9.09
N ALA A 241 1.24 14.64 -8.02
CA ALA A 241 2.34 14.87 -7.08
C ALA A 241 3.71 14.78 -7.79
N MET A 242 3.96 13.72 -8.56
CA MET A 242 5.21 13.54 -9.33
C MET A 242 5.46 14.69 -10.31
N LEU A 243 4.39 15.22 -10.92
CA LEU A 243 4.44 16.34 -11.86
C LEU A 243 4.50 17.73 -11.22
N GLY A 244 4.47 17.82 -9.88
CA GLY A 244 4.44 19.10 -9.18
C GLY A 244 3.08 19.82 -9.19
N ASP A 245 2.02 19.19 -9.68
CA ASP A 245 0.67 19.77 -9.72
C ASP A 245 -0.01 19.61 -8.35
N ARG A 246 0.44 20.43 -7.38
CA ARG A 246 -0.04 20.43 -5.98
C ARG A 246 -1.55 20.54 -5.87
N GLU A 247 -2.15 21.47 -6.61
CA GLU A 247 -3.60 21.68 -6.54
C GLU A 247 -4.37 20.47 -7.05
N ARG A 248 -3.93 19.85 -8.15
CA ARG A 248 -4.58 18.64 -8.66
C ARG A 248 -4.41 17.48 -7.69
N ALA A 249 -3.20 17.29 -7.14
CA ALA A 249 -2.95 16.25 -6.15
C ALA A 249 -3.90 16.40 -4.95
N ASN A 250 -4.01 17.61 -4.40
CA ASN A 250 -4.95 17.94 -3.32
C ASN A 250 -6.41 17.68 -3.69
N ARG A 251 -6.84 18.00 -4.91
CA ARG A 251 -8.23 17.75 -5.36
C ARG A 251 -8.57 16.26 -5.40
N HIS A 252 -7.65 15.41 -5.88
CA HIS A 252 -7.86 13.97 -5.87
C HIS A 252 -7.81 13.40 -4.45
N ALA A 253 -6.83 13.82 -3.64
CA ALA A 253 -6.71 13.41 -2.25
C ALA A 253 -7.97 13.75 -1.43
N ALA A 254 -8.54 14.95 -1.61
CA ALA A 254 -9.77 15.35 -0.94
C ALA A 254 -10.99 14.48 -1.32
N ARG A 255 -11.07 14.00 -2.57
CA ARG A 255 -12.15 13.08 -2.99
C ARG A 255 -12.01 11.70 -2.37
N ILE A 256 -10.78 11.20 -2.25
CA ILE A 256 -10.48 9.95 -1.56
C ILE A 256 -10.80 10.09 -0.07
N ASP A 257 -10.35 11.17 0.57
CA ASP A 257 -10.59 11.45 2.00
C ASP A 257 -12.08 11.52 2.36
N ALA A 258 -12.90 12.05 1.45
CA ALA A 258 -14.34 12.18 1.64
C ALA A 258 -15.08 10.82 1.69
N ARG A 259 -14.47 9.74 1.20
CA ARG A 259 -15.07 8.39 1.20
C ARG A 259 -14.73 7.65 2.51
N PRO A 260 -15.65 6.84 3.07
CA PRO A 260 -15.33 5.90 4.15
C PRO A 260 -14.12 5.03 3.79
N GLY A 261 -13.15 4.86 4.69
CA GLY A 261 -11.89 4.17 4.39
C GLY A 261 -10.84 5.01 3.64
N GLY A 262 -11.12 6.29 3.35
CA GLY A 262 -10.18 7.23 2.72
C GLY A 262 -8.78 7.28 3.34
N PRO A 263 -8.63 7.38 4.68
CA PRO A 263 -7.32 7.50 5.32
C PRO A 263 -6.32 6.39 4.96
N ILE A 264 -6.72 5.12 4.99
CA ILE A 264 -5.81 4.01 4.64
C ILE A 264 -5.43 4.03 3.15
N VAL A 265 -6.35 4.40 2.26
CA VAL A 265 -6.07 4.52 0.82
C VAL A 265 -5.12 5.68 0.53
N LEU A 266 -5.23 6.79 1.27
CA LEU A 266 -4.30 7.92 1.16
C LEU A 266 -2.90 7.59 1.68
N ILE A 267 -2.79 6.85 2.79
CA ILE A 267 -1.50 6.32 3.24
C ILE A 267 -0.90 5.46 2.12
N ASN A 268 -1.68 4.52 1.57
CA ASN A 268 -1.20 3.66 0.49
C ASN A 268 -0.75 4.45 -0.76
N GLY A 269 -1.41 5.55 -1.12
CA GLY A 269 -0.96 6.40 -2.23
C GLY A 269 0.38 7.10 -1.99
N SER A 270 0.75 7.30 -0.72
CA SER A 270 2.07 7.84 -0.33
C SER A 270 3.18 6.82 -0.52
N ASN A 271 2.86 5.53 -0.34
CA ASN A 271 3.76 4.40 -0.57
C ASN A 271 4.31 4.42 -1.99
N VAL A 272 3.41 4.66 -2.92
CA VAL A 272 3.62 4.46 -4.35
C VAL A 272 4.41 5.56 -5.00
N CYS A 273 4.23 6.80 -4.55
CA CYS A 273 5.05 7.87 -5.08
C CYS A 273 6.48 7.82 -4.53
N ALA A 274 6.70 7.25 -3.34
CA ALA A 274 7.97 7.30 -2.61
C ALA A 274 8.54 8.73 -2.52
N CYS A 275 7.67 9.74 -2.59
CA CYS A 275 7.98 11.15 -2.84
C CYS A 275 7.76 12.05 -1.62
N GLY A 276 7.68 11.44 -0.43
CA GLY A 276 7.16 12.08 0.78
C GLY A 276 5.65 12.24 0.71
N ALA A 277 5.13 13.39 1.15
CA ALA A 277 3.69 13.70 1.04
C ALA A 277 3.28 13.90 -0.42
N PRO A 278 2.32 13.11 -0.96
CA PRO A 278 1.78 13.32 -2.30
C PRO A 278 0.68 14.39 -2.35
N PHE A 279 0.29 14.96 -1.21
CA PHE A 279 -0.71 16.03 -1.07
C PHE A 279 -0.48 16.78 0.24
N ASP A 280 -1.09 17.96 0.37
CA ASP A 280 -1.13 18.65 1.63
C ASP A 280 -2.08 17.97 2.60
N LEU A 281 -1.63 17.72 3.82
CA LEU A 281 -2.51 17.24 4.89
C LEU A 281 -3.68 18.21 5.14
N SER A 282 -3.55 19.48 4.73
CA SER A 282 -4.64 20.46 4.73
C SER A 282 -5.85 20.06 3.89
N ALA A 283 -5.64 19.31 2.81
CA ALA A 283 -6.67 18.89 1.87
C ALA A 283 -7.43 17.62 2.31
N THR A 284 -6.93 16.91 3.32
CA THR A 284 -7.44 15.60 3.76
C THR A 284 -7.81 15.65 5.26
N PRO A 285 -8.90 16.34 5.63
CA PRO A 285 -9.27 16.54 7.03
C PRO A 285 -9.50 15.24 7.81
N ARG A 286 -10.01 14.17 7.20
CA ARG A 286 -10.19 12.89 7.91
C ARG A 286 -8.85 12.20 8.16
N LEU A 287 -7.97 12.11 7.17
CA LEU A 287 -6.61 11.60 7.37
C LEU A 287 -5.86 12.43 8.42
N ARG A 288 -5.94 13.76 8.37
CA ARG A 288 -5.31 14.61 9.39
C ARG A 288 -5.76 14.24 10.80
N ALA A 289 -7.06 14.09 11.01
CA ALA A 289 -7.60 13.68 12.31
C ALA A 289 -7.04 12.33 12.75
N ARG A 290 -6.92 11.37 11.82
CA ARG A 290 -6.31 10.06 12.10
C ARG A 290 -4.83 10.15 12.45
N ILE A 291 -4.06 10.97 11.73
CA ILE A 291 -2.64 11.20 12.03
C ILE A 291 -2.48 11.84 13.41
N GLU A 292 -3.24 12.89 13.71
CA GLU A 292 -3.21 13.58 15.01
C GLU A 292 -3.58 12.64 16.18
N GLU A 293 -4.64 11.85 16.04
CA GLU A 293 -5.08 10.87 17.04
C GLU A 293 -4.06 9.74 17.25
N SER A 294 -3.47 9.25 16.15
CA SER A 294 -2.52 8.14 16.18
C SER A 294 -1.16 8.50 16.77
N GLY A 295 -0.85 9.80 16.77
CA GLY A 295 0.48 10.33 17.03
C GLY A 295 1.53 9.92 15.99
N LEU A 296 1.17 9.32 14.86
CA LEU A 296 2.12 8.98 13.80
C LEU A 296 2.71 10.24 13.16
N ASP A 297 3.93 10.10 12.65
CA ASP A 297 4.60 11.21 11.97
C ASP A 297 4.11 11.29 10.52
N TRP A 298 3.95 12.52 10.02
CA TRP A 298 3.62 12.84 8.63
C TRP A 298 4.43 14.07 8.19
N PRO A 299 4.99 14.10 6.97
CA PRO A 299 4.88 13.10 5.90
C PRO A 299 5.80 11.88 6.10
N PRO A 300 5.61 10.79 5.32
CA PRO A 300 6.61 9.73 5.24
C PRO A 300 7.94 10.23 4.67
N PRO A 301 9.04 9.48 4.88
CA PRO A 301 10.32 9.75 4.23
C PRO A 301 10.22 9.82 2.70
N THR A 302 11.05 10.66 2.10
CA THR A 302 11.18 10.78 0.63
C THR A 302 12.32 9.89 0.16
N ALA A 303 12.02 8.86 -0.63
CA ALA A 303 13.02 7.99 -1.25
C ALA A 303 13.31 8.37 -2.72
N ILE A 304 12.37 9.02 -3.42
CA ILE A 304 12.54 9.51 -4.78
C ILE A 304 12.25 11.01 -4.85
N HIS A 305 13.24 11.77 -5.31
CA HIS A 305 13.12 13.21 -5.53
C HIS A 305 12.77 13.50 -7.00
N TYR A 306 11.48 13.74 -7.27
CA TYR A 306 11.04 14.17 -8.59
C TYR A 306 11.35 15.66 -8.83
N PRO A 307 12.06 16.03 -9.91
CA PRO A 307 12.46 17.42 -10.14
C PRO A 307 11.32 18.45 -10.19
N ALA A 308 10.11 18.01 -10.57
CA ALA A 308 8.96 18.89 -10.68
C ALA A 308 8.21 19.09 -9.35
N LYS A 309 8.47 18.26 -8.32
CA LYS A 309 7.83 18.36 -7.01
C LYS A 309 8.73 19.14 -6.05
N ASP A 310 8.44 20.42 -5.87
CA ASP A 310 9.20 21.36 -5.04
C ASP A 310 8.53 21.73 -3.70
N TRP A 311 7.48 20.99 -3.33
CA TRP A 311 6.64 21.21 -2.16
C TRP A 311 6.47 19.95 -1.31
#